data_AF-A0A932EFC0-F1
#
_entry.id   AF-A0A932EFC0-F1
#
_cell.length_a   1.000
_cell.length_b   1.000
_cell.length_c   1.000
_cell.angle_alpha   90.00
_cell.angle_beta   90.00
_cell.angle_gamma   90.00
#
_symmetry.space_group_name_H-M   'P 1'
#
loop_
_entity.id
_entity.type
_entity.pdbx_description
1 polymer ?
#
loop_
_entity_poly.entity_id
_entity_poly.type
_entity_poly.pdbx_seq_one_letter_code
_entity_poly.pdbx_strand_id
1 'polypeptide(L)'
;MSRNKLALVILLLIGLLLLLGFFRKDDEIKPAKPTLQSTVEQAMTGSKGRYGIVIKNFSNGESYSFNEHQIFEAGSLYKLWVAATVFQQIKGGLLKEDELLSEDIDELNQIFNIASESAEFKTGSVNFTVSQALKQMITISHNYAALTLIKTVKRSNVAKFLEKADFKESFLGDPPKSTAYDIALFLEKLYQGKLNLIDVDSSQKIIELLKEQKLNDGLPKYLPSQIPVAHKTADIGLFKHDAGIIYSPIGDYLIVVLSESDYPPGAQERIALLSQAVFDYFNSLEKSKKKG
;
A
#
# COMPACT_ATOMS: atom_id res chain seq x y z
N MET A 1 -58.56 -59.57 14.77
CA MET A 1 -58.13 -58.50 13.84
C MET A 1 -57.91 -59.14 12.48
N SER A 2 -58.66 -58.76 11.44
CA SER A 2 -58.61 -59.46 10.14
C SER A 2 -57.24 -59.31 9.48
N ARG A 3 -56.78 -60.35 8.75
CA ARG A 3 -55.50 -60.36 8.01
C ARG A 3 -55.26 -59.10 7.16
N ASN A 4 -56.34 -58.46 6.69
CA ASN A 4 -56.28 -57.24 5.89
C ASN A 4 -55.91 -55.98 6.70
N LYS A 5 -56.21 -55.92 8.01
CA LYS A 5 -55.80 -54.80 8.86
C LYS A 5 -54.32 -54.85 9.23
N LEU A 6 -53.73 -56.05 9.33
CA LEU A 6 -52.31 -56.21 9.62
C LEU A 6 -51.43 -55.85 8.41
N ALA A 7 -51.87 -56.22 7.19
CA ALA A 7 -51.18 -55.84 5.96
C ALA A 7 -51.16 -54.32 5.73
N LEU A 8 -52.26 -53.63 6.05
CA LEU A 8 -52.35 -52.17 5.89
C LEU A 8 -51.45 -51.41 6.87
N VAL A 9 -51.31 -51.90 8.11
CA VAL A 9 -50.41 -51.31 9.12
C VAL A 9 -48.93 -51.53 8.75
N ILE A 10 -48.59 -52.68 8.19
CA ILE A 10 -47.21 -52.97 7.72
C ILE A 10 -46.84 -52.11 6.51
N LEU A 11 -47.76 -51.92 5.55
CA LEU A 11 -47.54 -51.02 4.40
C LEU A 11 -47.39 -49.55 4.81
N LEU A 12 -48.15 -49.08 5.79
CA LEU A 12 -48.02 -47.73 6.34
C LEU A 12 -46.70 -47.53 7.10
N LEU A 13 -46.23 -48.54 7.84
CA LEU A 13 -44.93 -48.50 8.53
C LEU A 13 -43.75 -48.52 7.56
N ILE A 14 -43.81 -49.32 6.47
CA ILE A 14 -42.78 -49.34 5.43
C ILE A 14 -42.77 -48.01 4.65
N GLY A 15 -43.93 -47.42 4.38
CA GLY A 15 -44.03 -46.08 3.78
C GLY A 15 -43.43 -44.99 4.67
N LEU A 16 -43.65 -45.05 5.99
CA LEU A 16 -43.07 -44.10 6.94
C LEU A 16 -41.55 -44.28 7.11
N LEU A 17 -41.05 -45.52 7.07
CA LEU A 17 -39.61 -45.84 7.08
C LEU A 17 -38.91 -45.42 5.78
N LEU A 18 -39.59 -45.49 4.63
CA LEU A 18 -39.07 -44.99 3.35
C LEU A 18 -39.08 -43.44 3.28
N LEU A 19 -40.03 -42.78 3.94
CA LEU A 19 -40.04 -41.32 4.11
C LEU A 19 -38.96 -40.82 5.08
N LEU A 20 -38.58 -41.61 6.07
CA LEU A 20 -37.47 -41.29 7.00
C LEU A 20 -36.09 -41.57 6.40
N GLY A 21 -35.99 -42.42 5.36
CA GLY A 21 -34.75 -42.73 4.65
C GLY A 21 -34.27 -41.67 3.65
N PHE A 22 -35.05 -40.60 3.44
CA PHE A 22 -34.72 -39.49 2.54
C PHE A 22 -34.35 -38.18 3.26
N PHE A 23 -34.04 -38.23 4.56
CA PHE A 23 -33.15 -37.21 5.12
C PHE A 23 -31.75 -37.44 4.53
N ARG A 24 -31.55 -36.89 3.32
CA ARG A 24 -30.22 -36.49 2.88
C ARG A 24 -29.63 -35.73 4.06
N LYS A 25 -28.55 -36.27 4.60
CA LYS A 25 -27.59 -35.48 5.37
C LYS A 25 -27.37 -34.25 4.50
N ASP A 26 -27.86 -33.09 4.92
CA ASP A 26 -27.49 -31.85 4.26
C ASP A 26 -25.97 -31.91 4.22
N ASP A 27 -25.41 -32.09 3.03
CA ASP A 27 -23.98 -31.93 2.85
C ASP A 27 -23.75 -30.50 3.32
N GLU A 28 -23.24 -30.33 4.55
CA GLU A 28 -22.81 -29.05 5.07
C GLU A 28 -21.97 -28.44 3.96
N ILE A 29 -22.52 -27.43 3.29
CA ILE A 29 -21.78 -26.65 2.29
C ILE A 29 -20.66 -26.02 3.10
N LYS A 30 -19.50 -26.68 3.11
CA LYS A 30 -18.31 -26.12 3.74
C LYS A 30 -18.13 -24.77 3.08
N PRO A 31 -18.08 -23.67 3.86
CA PRO A 31 -17.93 -22.35 3.27
C PRO A 31 -16.70 -22.40 2.37
N ALA A 32 -16.86 -21.92 1.14
CA ALA A 32 -15.76 -21.85 0.19
C ALA A 32 -14.59 -21.14 0.89
N LYS A 33 -13.36 -21.65 0.69
CA LYS A 33 -12.18 -20.95 1.19
C LYS A 33 -12.22 -19.52 0.65
N PRO A 34 -11.97 -18.50 1.49
CA PRO A 34 -11.96 -17.12 1.01
C PRO A 34 -10.93 -16.98 -0.12
N THR A 35 -11.23 -16.12 -1.08
CA THR A 35 -10.30 -15.62 -2.10
C THR A 35 -9.80 -14.25 -1.69
N LEU A 36 -8.64 -13.81 -2.22
CA LEU A 36 -8.16 -12.45 -2.00
C LEU A 36 -9.23 -11.40 -2.35
N GLN A 37 -9.93 -11.59 -3.47
CA GLN A 37 -11.03 -10.71 -3.86
C GLN A 37 -12.12 -10.62 -2.79
N SER A 38 -12.64 -11.75 -2.30
CA SER A 38 -13.70 -11.76 -1.27
C SER A 38 -13.22 -11.15 0.05
N THR A 39 -11.95 -11.36 0.42
CA THR A 39 -11.32 -10.74 1.59
C THR A 39 -11.29 -9.23 1.46
N VAL A 40 -10.83 -8.70 0.31
CA VAL A 40 -10.74 -7.26 0.08
C VAL A 40 -12.14 -6.63 0.05
N GLU A 41 -13.10 -7.22 -0.66
CA GLU A 41 -14.48 -6.73 -0.74
C GLU A 41 -15.16 -6.68 0.65
N GLN A 42 -14.95 -7.72 1.46
CA GLN A 42 -15.44 -7.74 2.84
C GLN A 42 -14.76 -6.66 3.70
N ALA A 43 -13.43 -6.55 3.62
CA ALA A 43 -12.67 -5.53 4.36
C ALA A 43 -13.02 -4.10 3.93
N MET A 44 -13.48 -3.91 2.69
CA MET A 44 -13.93 -2.61 2.16
C MET A 44 -15.42 -2.34 2.36
N THR A 45 -16.19 -3.30 2.90
CA THR A 45 -17.64 -3.12 3.10
C THR A 45 -17.93 -1.92 4.01
N GLY A 46 -18.81 -1.04 3.53
CA GLY A 46 -19.21 0.18 4.23
C GLY A 46 -18.22 1.34 4.12
N SER A 47 -17.12 1.20 3.37
CA SER A 47 -16.21 2.32 3.09
C SER A 47 -16.94 3.46 2.39
N LYS A 48 -16.68 4.69 2.82
CA LYS A 48 -17.13 5.93 2.17
C LYS A 48 -15.95 6.56 1.43
N GLY A 49 -16.25 7.32 0.39
CA GLY A 49 -15.24 7.90 -0.50
C GLY A 49 -14.85 6.98 -1.66
N ARG A 50 -13.81 7.37 -2.38
CA ARG A 50 -13.23 6.63 -3.50
C ARG A 50 -11.90 6.03 -3.11
N TYR A 51 -11.59 4.84 -3.62
CA TYR A 51 -10.34 4.15 -3.35
C TYR A 51 -9.74 3.64 -4.66
N GLY A 52 -8.40 3.67 -4.73
CA GLY A 52 -7.58 2.93 -5.69
C GLY A 52 -6.73 1.92 -4.92
N ILE A 53 -6.81 0.64 -5.29
CA ILE A 53 -6.18 -0.46 -4.56
C ILE A 53 -5.39 -1.32 -5.51
N VAL A 54 -4.14 -1.65 -5.14
CA VAL A 54 -3.35 -2.71 -5.79
C VAL A 54 -2.72 -3.58 -4.71
N ILE A 55 -2.89 -4.89 -4.83
CA ILE A 55 -2.23 -5.89 -3.97
C ILE A 55 -1.58 -6.91 -4.89
N LYS A 56 -0.33 -7.28 -4.61
CA LYS A 56 0.38 -8.31 -5.37
C LYS A 56 1.34 -9.08 -4.48
N ASN A 57 1.14 -10.39 -4.38
CA ASN A 57 2.04 -11.29 -3.70
C ASN A 57 3.16 -11.76 -4.64
N PHE A 58 4.41 -11.53 -4.25
CA PHE A 58 5.56 -11.81 -5.09
C PHE A 58 5.91 -13.30 -5.16
N SER A 59 5.46 -14.10 -4.19
CA SER A 59 5.81 -15.53 -4.10
C SER A 59 4.87 -16.42 -4.90
N ASN A 60 3.57 -16.12 -4.91
CA ASN A 60 2.57 -16.93 -5.60
C ASN A 60 1.92 -16.22 -6.81
N GLY A 61 2.20 -14.93 -7.02
CA GLY A 61 1.66 -14.13 -8.12
C GLY A 61 0.19 -13.72 -7.96
N GLU A 62 -0.46 -14.07 -6.85
CA GLU A 62 -1.84 -13.68 -6.58
C GLU A 62 -1.94 -12.16 -6.43
N SER A 63 -2.94 -11.56 -7.08
CA SER A 63 -3.10 -10.12 -7.15
C SER A 63 -4.55 -9.68 -7.11
N TYR A 64 -4.78 -8.46 -6.64
CA TYR A 64 -6.06 -7.76 -6.68
C TYR A 64 -5.83 -6.32 -7.14
N SER A 65 -6.76 -5.77 -7.94
CA SER A 65 -6.74 -4.38 -8.38
C SER A 65 -8.15 -3.82 -8.41
N PHE A 66 -8.30 -2.58 -7.97
CA PHE A 66 -9.57 -1.85 -7.97
C PHE A 66 -9.31 -0.37 -8.21
N ASN A 67 -9.87 0.18 -9.29
CA ASN A 67 -9.65 1.57 -9.72
C ASN A 67 -8.16 1.95 -9.74
N GLU A 68 -7.30 1.00 -10.14
CA GLU A 68 -5.85 1.12 -10.03
C GLU A 68 -5.29 2.23 -10.92
N HIS A 69 -5.98 2.55 -12.02
CA HIS A 69 -5.66 3.63 -12.96
C HIS A 69 -6.41 4.94 -12.66
N GLN A 70 -7.19 5.01 -11.58
CA GLN A 70 -7.84 6.25 -11.18
C GLN A 70 -6.81 7.23 -10.61
N ILE A 71 -6.84 8.48 -11.11
CA ILE A 71 -5.93 9.54 -10.67
C ILE A 71 -6.37 10.12 -9.34
N PHE A 72 -5.43 10.21 -8.40
CA PHE A 72 -5.56 10.91 -7.12
C PHE A 72 -4.49 11.99 -7.00
N GLU A 73 -4.73 13.00 -6.17
CA GLU A 73 -3.64 13.82 -5.64
C GLU A 73 -2.71 12.92 -4.82
N ALA A 74 -1.42 12.89 -5.16
CA ALA A 74 -0.47 11.95 -4.58
C ALA A 74 -0.06 12.33 -3.15
N GLY A 75 -0.25 13.61 -2.76
CA GLY A 75 0.29 14.16 -1.52
C GLY A 75 1.78 13.80 -1.38
N SER A 76 2.21 13.42 -0.18
CA SER A 76 3.60 13.06 0.12
C SER A 76 4.14 11.80 -0.59
N LEU A 77 3.36 11.07 -1.40
CA LEU A 77 3.88 9.92 -2.15
C LEU A 77 4.89 10.33 -3.24
N TYR A 78 4.86 11.58 -3.72
CA TYR A 78 5.86 12.06 -4.69
C TYR A 78 7.31 11.96 -4.17
N LYS A 79 7.49 11.95 -2.83
CA LYS A 79 8.78 11.84 -2.16
C LYS A 79 9.50 10.53 -2.50
N LEU A 80 8.76 9.49 -2.93
CA LEU A 80 9.32 8.26 -3.49
C LEU A 80 10.14 8.54 -4.76
N TRP A 81 9.62 9.35 -5.67
CA TRP A 81 10.27 9.69 -6.93
C TRP A 81 11.45 10.62 -6.72
N VAL A 82 11.36 11.53 -5.74
CA VAL A 82 12.47 12.38 -5.32
C VAL A 82 13.61 11.52 -4.79
N ALA A 83 13.34 10.58 -3.88
CA ALA A 83 14.36 9.67 -3.36
C ALA A 83 15.04 8.88 -4.48
N ALA A 84 14.28 8.32 -5.42
CA ALA A 84 14.86 7.60 -6.55
C ALA A 84 15.69 8.51 -7.48
N THR A 85 15.28 9.77 -7.66
CA THR A 85 16.05 10.76 -8.45
C THR A 85 17.34 11.18 -7.75
N VAL A 86 17.33 11.30 -6.41
CA VAL A 86 18.53 11.54 -5.60
C VAL A 86 19.53 10.40 -5.80
N PHE A 87 19.09 9.15 -5.67
CA PHE A 87 19.95 7.98 -5.91
C PHE A 87 20.41 7.87 -7.37
N GLN A 88 19.59 8.28 -8.34
CA GLN A 88 20.02 8.37 -9.74
C GLN A 88 21.20 9.36 -9.91
N GLN A 89 21.16 10.50 -9.22
CA GLN A 89 22.25 11.47 -9.27
C GLN A 89 23.49 11.03 -8.48
N ILE A 90 23.32 10.32 -7.37
CA ILE A 90 24.42 9.69 -6.63
C ILE A 90 25.13 8.66 -7.51
N LYS A 91 24.39 7.75 -8.15
CA LYS A 91 24.93 6.79 -9.11
C LYS A 91 25.67 7.48 -10.27
N GLY A 92 25.16 8.63 -10.72
CA GLY A 92 25.78 9.46 -11.76
C GLY A 92 26.99 10.28 -11.32
N GLY A 93 27.36 10.25 -10.04
CA GLY A 93 28.46 11.05 -9.47
C GLY A 93 28.16 12.55 -9.36
N LEU A 94 26.89 12.96 -9.50
CA LEU A 94 26.46 14.36 -9.44
C LEU A 94 26.15 14.84 -8.01
N LEU A 95 25.96 13.91 -7.08
CA LEU A 95 25.61 14.17 -5.69
C LEU A 95 26.27 13.13 -4.80
N LYS A 96 26.62 13.48 -3.56
CA LYS A 96 27.13 12.52 -2.57
C LYS A 96 26.21 12.41 -1.36
N GLU A 97 26.15 11.22 -0.77
CA GLU A 97 25.34 10.94 0.43
C GLU A 97 25.68 11.83 1.64
N ASP A 98 26.97 12.15 1.80
CA ASP A 98 27.51 12.99 2.88
C ASP A 98 27.58 14.48 2.53
N GLU A 99 27.16 14.87 1.33
CA GLU A 99 27.13 16.27 0.90
C GLU A 99 26.16 17.08 1.76
N LEU A 100 26.66 18.18 2.32
CA LEU A 100 25.88 19.06 3.18
C LEU A 100 25.03 20.01 2.34
N LEU A 101 23.72 19.94 2.52
CA LEU A 101 22.74 20.84 1.93
C LEU A 101 22.29 21.86 2.98
N SER A 102 22.41 23.14 2.64
CA SER A 102 21.98 24.24 3.49
C SER A 102 21.06 25.14 2.69
N GLU A 103 19.86 25.40 3.20
CA GLU A 103 18.85 26.22 2.53
C GLU A 103 18.18 27.17 3.52
N ASP A 104 17.89 28.38 3.05
CA ASP A 104 17.06 29.34 3.77
C ASP A 104 15.57 28.98 3.60
N ILE A 105 14.81 29.04 4.70
CA ILE A 105 13.40 28.64 4.72
C ILE A 105 12.52 29.61 3.94
N ASP A 106 12.80 30.92 4.00
CA ASP A 106 12.05 31.93 3.24
C ASP A 106 12.33 31.76 1.74
N GLU A 107 13.59 31.52 1.36
CA GLU A 107 13.94 31.22 -0.03
C GLU A 107 13.21 29.97 -0.55
N LEU A 108 13.16 28.89 0.23
CA LEU A 108 12.40 27.68 -0.13
C LEU A 108 10.90 27.98 -0.29
N ASN A 109 10.31 28.73 0.64
CA ASN A 109 8.90 29.12 0.55
C ASN A 109 8.63 29.93 -0.74
N GLN A 110 9.53 30.84 -1.12
CA GLN A 110 9.42 31.62 -2.35
C GLN A 110 9.56 30.74 -3.60
N ILE A 111 10.58 29.88 -3.67
CA ILE A 111 10.82 28.99 -4.82
C ILE A 111 9.62 28.07 -5.08
N PHE A 112 8.99 27.57 -4.01
CA PHE A 112 7.87 26.63 -4.10
C PHE A 112 6.51 27.30 -3.94
N ASN A 113 6.43 28.64 -3.98
CA ASN A 113 5.20 29.43 -3.86
C ASN A 113 4.34 29.04 -2.64
N ILE A 114 4.97 28.73 -1.51
CA ILE A 114 4.28 28.36 -0.27
C ILE A 114 3.82 29.63 0.42
N ALA A 115 2.50 29.81 0.50
CA ALA A 115 1.92 30.95 1.19
C ALA A 115 2.26 30.92 2.69
N SER A 116 2.52 32.09 3.29
CA SER A 116 2.99 32.22 4.67
C SER A 116 2.03 31.60 5.69
N GLU A 117 0.72 31.61 5.44
CA GLU A 117 -0.32 30.98 6.27
C GLU A 117 -0.35 29.45 6.17
N SER A 118 0.23 28.88 5.10
CA SER A 118 0.34 27.44 4.87
C SER A 118 1.74 26.90 5.17
N ALA A 119 2.73 27.78 5.30
CA ALA A 119 4.12 27.41 5.59
C ALA A 119 4.26 26.87 7.02
N GLU A 120 4.86 25.69 7.14
CA GLU A 120 5.19 25.07 8.44
C GLU A 120 6.27 25.87 9.17
N PHE A 121 7.24 26.44 8.43
CA PHE A 121 8.21 27.39 8.96
C PHE A 121 8.27 28.64 8.10
N LYS A 122 8.32 29.82 8.74
CA LYS A 122 8.35 31.11 8.04
C LYS A 122 9.76 31.63 7.80
N THR A 123 10.66 31.37 8.74
CA THR A 123 12.04 31.86 8.75
C THR A 123 12.97 30.81 9.34
N GLY A 124 14.27 30.97 9.12
CA GLY A 124 15.31 30.07 9.61
C GLY A 124 16.03 29.36 8.46
N SER A 125 16.78 28.32 8.79
CA SER A 125 17.50 27.51 7.81
C SER A 125 17.36 26.04 8.13
N VAL A 126 17.48 25.21 7.09
CA VAL A 126 17.65 23.77 7.22
C VAL A 126 19.06 23.38 6.81
N ASN A 127 19.65 22.44 7.54
CA ASN A 127 20.99 21.96 7.28
C ASN A 127 21.02 20.43 7.47
N PHE A 128 21.14 19.72 6.36
CA PHE A 128 21.11 18.26 6.32
C PHE A 128 22.17 17.75 5.35
N THR A 129 22.84 16.64 5.66
CA THR A 129 23.45 15.86 4.59
C THR A 129 22.36 15.28 3.68
N VAL A 130 22.70 14.92 2.45
CA VAL A 130 21.77 14.24 1.52
C VAL A 130 21.12 13.01 2.17
N SER A 131 21.89 12.17 2.86
CA SER A 131 21.34 11.00 3.56
C SER A 131 20.45 11.35 4.76
N GLN A 132 20.75 12.43 5.48
CA GLN A 132 19.86 12.93 6.54
C GLN A 132 18.54 13.47 5.98
N ALA A 133 18.61 14.22 4.87
CA ALA A 133 17.42 14.74 4.21
C ALA A 133 16.55 13.61 3.65
N LEU A 134 17.14 12.59 3.01
CA LEU A 134 16.44 11.39 2.55
C LEU A 134 15.75 10.69 3.71
N LYS A 135 16.47 10.47 4.82
CA LYS A 135 15.93 9.83 6.01
C LYS A 135 14.74 10.58 6.57
N GLN A 136 14.84 11.89 6.79
CA GLN A 136 13.71 12.68 7.31
C GLN A 136 12.54 12.77 6.33
N MET A 137 12.81 12.95 5.05
CA MET A 137 11.78 13.00 3.99
C MET A 137 10.99 11.70 3.93
N ILE A 138 11.64 10.54 4.05
CA ILE A 138 10.96 9.25 3.95
C ILE A 138 10.33 8.85 5.28
N THR A 139 11.07 8.88 6.39
CA THR A 139 10.65 8.26 7.67
C THR A 139 9.65 9.06 8.49
N ILE A 140 9.62 10.38 8.34
CA ILE A 140 8.68 11.27 9.05
C ILE A 140 7.99 12.25 8.10
N SER A 141 8.17 12.08 6.79
CA SER A 141 7.57 12.93 5.77
C SER A 141 7.97 14.41 5.86
N HIS A 142 9.16 14.75 6.37
CA HIS A 142 9.59 16.14 6.61
C HIS A 142 9.54 16.98 5.33
N ASN A 143 8.80 18.10 5.35
CA ASN A 143 8.55 18.90 4.15
C ASN A 143 9.79 19.64 3.66
N TYR A 144 10.49 20.38 4.52
CA TYR A 144 11.68 21.13 4.08
C TYR A 144 12.83 20.23 3.62
N ALA A 145 13.04 19.05 4.22
CA ALA A 145 13.98 18.06 3.67
C ALA A 145 13.60 17.67 2.22
N ALA A 146 12.31 17.50 1.94
CA ALA A 146 11.84 17.21 0.58
C ALA A 146 12.02 18.40 -0.38
N LEU A 147 11.72 19.62 0.05
CA LEU A 147 11.90 20.83 -0.75
C LEU A 147 13.38 21.06 -1.08
N THR A 148 14.27 20.92 -0.09
CA THR A 148 15.72 20.97 -0.27
C THR A 148 16.19 19.92 -1.29
N LEU A 149 15.75 18.67 -1.16
CA LEU A 149 16.11 17.62 -2.12
C LEU A 149 15.56 17.88 -3.52
N ILE A 150 14.30 18.32 -3.67
CA ILE A 150 13.70 18.64 -4.97
C ILE A 150 14.45 19.80 -5.64
N LYS A 151 14.81 20.85 -4.89
CA LYS A 151 15.62 21.97 -5.39
C LYS A 151 16.97 21.45 -5.87
N THR A 152 17.65 20.66 -5.04
CA THR A 152 18.98 20.07 -5.30
C THR A 152 18.97 19.23 -6.57
N VAL A 153 18.05 18.26 -6.68
CA VAL A 153 18.00 17.37 -7.85
C VAL A 153 17.36 18.02 -9.08
N LYS A 154 16.73 19.18 -8.91
CA LYS A 154 15.88 19.89 -9.87
C LYS A 154 14.59 19.12 -10.19
N ARG A 155 13.44 19.76 -9.99
CA ARG A 155 12.09 19.24 -10.30
C ARG A 155 11.98 18.60 -11.70
N SER A 156 12.62 19.21 -12.70
CA SER A 156 12.61 18.70 -14.09
C SER A 156 13.31 17.35 -14.26
N ASN A 157 14.30 17.02 -13.42
CA ASN A 157 14.93 15.71 -13.45
C ASN A 157 14.02 14.63 -12.83
N VAL A 158 13.19 14.98 -11.85
CA VAL A 158 12.17 14.04 -11.32
C VAL A 158 11.11 13.76 -12.39
N ALA A 159 10.66 14.78 -13.14
CA ALA A 159 9.75 14.57 -14.26
C ALA A 159 10.35 13.65 -15.35
N LYS A 160 11.62 13.87 -15.72
CA LYS A 160 12.36 12.98 -16.64
C LYS A 160 12.55 11.57 -16.07
N PHE A 161 12.71 11.44 -14.75
CA PHE A 161 12.80 10.14 -14.10
C PHE A 161 11.50 9.36 -14.27
N LEU A 162 10.35 9.99 -14.03
CA LEU A 162 9.03 9.38 -14.21
C LEU A 162 8.83 8.88 -15.65
N GLU A 163 9.13 9.73 -16.64
CA GLU A 163 9.05 9.39 -18.06
C GLU A 163 9.95 8.20 -18.41
N LYS A 164 11.23 8.26 -18.06
CA LYS A 164 12.21 7.20 -18.38
C LYS A 164 11.95 5.90 -17.64
N ALA A 165 11.32 5.96 -16.47
CA ALA A 165 10.97 4.80 -15.66
C ALA A 165 9.60 4.22 -16.03
N ASP A 166 8.91 4.77 -17.04
CA ASP A 166 7.61 4.30 -17.54
C ASP A 166 6.46 4.47 -16.52
N PHE A 167 6.53 5.50 -15.66
CA PHE A 167 5.46 5.90 -14.74
C PHE A 167 4.57 6.97 -15.40
N LYS A 168 3.70 6.52 -16.31
CA LYS A 168 2.95 7.41 -17.23
C LYS A 168 1.78 8.13 -16.59
N GLU A 169 1.33 7.68 -15.42
CA GLU A 169 0.16 8.20 -14.73
C GLU A 169 0.55 9.00 -13.46
N SER A 170 1.86 9.16 -13.26
CA SER A 170 2.48 9.95 -12.20
C SER A 170 2.95 11.30 -12.73
N PHE A 171 2.60 12.37 -12.03
CA PHE A 171 2.92 13.73 -12.43
C PHE A 171 3.41 14.52 -11.23
N LEU A 172 4.63 15.07 -11.31
CA LEU A 172 5.13 16.05 -10.34
C LEU A 172 4.60 17.47 -10.68
N GLY A 173 3.28 17.59 -10.74
CA GLY A 173 2.53 18.84 -10.89
C GLY A 173 2.35 19.56 -9.55
N ASP A 174 1.53 20.61 -9.55
CA ASP A 174 1.10 21.31 -8.34
C ASP A 174 -0.44 21.35 -8.34
N PRO A 175 -1.12 20.45 -7.59
CA PRO A 175 -0.56 19.40 -6.73
C PRO A 175 0.02 18.21 -7.52
N PRO A 176 0.91 17.40 -6.92
CA PRO A 176 1.37 16.15 -7.51
C PRO A 176 0.24 15.13 -7.61
N LYS A 177 0.24 14.29 -8.65
CA LYS A 177 -0.81 13.30 -8.93
C LYS A 177 -0.22 11.95 -9.28
N SER A 178 -0.95 10.88 -8.98
CA SER A 178 -0.56 9.50 -9.28
C SER A 178 -1.77 8.58 -9.30
N THR A 179 -1.55 7.34 -9.72
CA THR A 179 -2.49 6.23 -9.63
C THR A 179 -1.94 5.13 -8.72
N ALA A 180 -2.79 4.21 -8.26
CA ALA A 180 -2.33 3.09 -7.44
C ALA A 180 -1.45 2.13 -8.26
N TYR A 181 -1.73 2.03 -9.57
CA TYR A 181 -0.94 1.27 -10.54
C TYR A 181 0.51 1.74 -10.59
N ASP A 182 0.77 3.04 -10.82
CA ASP A 182 2.14 3.55 -10.94
C ASP A 182 2.93 3.45 -9.64
N ILE A 183 2.28 3.68 -8.49
CA ILE A 183 2.91 3.52 -7.17
C ILE A 183 3.25 2.04 -6.93
N ALA A 184 2.36 1.11 -7.27
CA ALA A 184 2.62 -0.31 -7.16
C ALA A 184 3.76 -0.74 -8.10
N LEU A 185 3.79 -0.24 -9.34
CA LEU A 185 4.86 -0.49 -10.30
C LEU A 185 6.22 0.03 -9.80
N PHE A 186 6.24 1.20 -9.17
CA PHE A 186 7.44 1.75 -8.53
C PHE A 186 7.96 0.84 -7.41
N LEU A 187 7.08 0.44 -6.49
CA LEU A 187 7.43 -0.44 -5.37
C LEU A 187 7.88 -1.83 -5.86
N GLU A 188 7.22 -2.39 -6.87
CA GLU A 188 7.61 -3.65 -7.49
C GLU A 188 9.00 -3.56 -8.14
N LYS A 189 9.26 -2.48 -8.91
CA LYS A 189 10.57 -2.26 -9.53
C LYS A 189 11.68 -2.09 -8.49
N LEU A 190 11.42 -1.42 -7.37
CA LEU A 190 12.35 -1.34 -6.24
C LEU A 190 12.61 -2.72 -5.63
N TYR A 191 11.55 -3.44 -5.26
CA TYR A 191 11.64 -4.76 -4.62
C TYR A 191 12.45 -5.75 -5.46
N GLN A 192 12.23 -5.75 -6.78
CA GLN A 192 12.92 -6.65 -7.70
C GLN A 192 14.31 -6.15 -8.14
N GLY A 193 14.73 -4.95 -7.73
CA GLY A 193 15.97 -4.32 -8.22
C GLY A 193 15.94 -4.00 -9.72
N LYS A 194 14.76 -3.78 -10.30
CA LYS A 194 14.53 -3.53 -11.74
C LYS A 194 14.24 -2.06 -12.06
N LEU A 195 14.43 -1.16 -11.10
CA LEU A 195 14.37 0.28 -11.35
C LEU A 195 15.67 0.75 -12.03
N ASN A 196 15.82 0.44 -13.32
CA ASN A 196 17.08 0.50 -14.09
C ASN A 196 17.77 1.89 -14.15
N LEU A 197 17.11 2.95 -13.68
CA LEU A 197 17.70 4.29 -13.56
C LEU A 197 18.61 4.43 -12.34
N ILE A 198 18.46 3.58 -11.33
CA ILE A 198 19.33 3.46 -10.16
C ILE A 198 20.02 2.09 -10.17
N ASP A 199 20.92 1.83 -9.23
CA ASP A 199 21.49 0.50 -9.03
C ASP A 199 20.70 -0.29 -7.97
N VAL A 200 21.04 -1.58 -7.82
CA VAL A 200 20.36 -2.48 -6.88
C VAL A 200 20.61 -2.04 -5.43
N ASP A 201 21.82 -1.58 -5.10
CA ASP A 201 22.15 -1.07 -3.76
C ASP A 201 21.28 0.14 -3.39
N SER A 202 21.12 1.08 -4.32
CA SER A 202 20.23 2.23 -4.19
C SER A 202 18.77 1.82 -4.02
N SER A 203 18.31 0.81 -4.76
CA SER A 203 16.95 0.27 -4.57
C SER A 203 16.76 -0.28 -3.15
N GLN A 204 17.76 -1.00 -2.64
CA GLN A 204 17.73 -1.53 -1.27
C GLN A 204 17.80 -0.42 -0.23
N LYS A 205 18.64 0.61 -0.41
CA LYS A 205 18.69 1.78 0.48
C LYS A 205 17.35 2.50 0.58
N ILE A 206 16.62 2.66 -0.54
CA ILE A 206 15.27 3.24 -0.52
C ILE A 206 14.31 2.34 0.28
N ILE A 207 14.37 1.02 0.08
CA ILE A 207 13.56 0.06 0.84
C ILE A 207 13.86 0.13 2.35
N GLU A 208 15.13 0.19 2.74
CA GLU A 208 15.52 0.29 4.16
C GLU A 208 15.01 1.61 4.78
N LEU A 209 15.11 2.73 4.06
CA LEU A 209 14.50 3.99 4.50
C LEU A 209 12.97 3.86 4.68
N LEU A 210 12.30 3.16 3.78
CA LEU A 210 10.86 2.91 3.86
C LEU A 210 10.50 1.99 5.05
N LYS A 211 11.36 1.03 5.41
CA LYS A 211 11.19 0.17 6.61
C LYS A 211 11.34 0.97 7.92
N GLU A 212 12.07 2.07 7.87
CA GLU A 212 12.27 2.95 9.04
C GLU A 212 11.12 3.94 9.28
N GLN A 213 10.06 3.92 8.47
CA GLN A 213 8.87 4.77 8.59
C GLN A 213 8.31 4.83 10.03
N LYS A 214 7.91 6.03 10.43
CA LYS A 214 7.38 6.30 11.79
C LYS A 214 5.87 6.56 11.79
N LEU A 215 5.30 6.95 10.65
CA LEU A 215 3.86 7.19 10.49
C LEU A 215 3.14 5.86 10.24
N ASN A 216 2.88 5.12 11.31
CA ASN A 216 2.46 3.70 11.27
C ASN A 216 0.96 3.48 11.56
N ASP A 217 0.13 4.49 11.36
CA ASP A 217 -1.32 4.46 11.64
C ASP A 217 -2.18 4.00 10.44
N GLY A 218 -1.55 3.67 9.31
CA GLY A 218 -2.15 3.04 8.13
C GLY A 218 -1.86 1.54 8.06
N LEU A 219 -1.13 1.11 7.02
CA LEU A 219 -0.83 -0.30 6.73
C LEU A 219 -0.25 -1.08 7.93
N PRO A 220 0.68 -0.53 8.74
CA PRO A 220 1.29 -1.31 9.82
C PRO A 220 0.41 -1.46 11.06
N LYS A 221 -0.63 -0.63 11.22
CA LYS A 221 -1.31 -0.38 12.52
C LYS A 221 -1.75 -1.66 13.26
N TYR A 222 -2.27 -2.64 12.53
CA TYR A 222 -2.79 -3.89 13.08
C TYR A 222 -1.98 -5.13 12.73
N LEU A 223 -0.81 -4.94 12.11
CA LEU A 223 0.10 -6.04 11.83
C LEU A 223 0.92 -6.36 13.08
N PRO A 224 1.38 -7.63 13.25
CA PRO A 224 2.30 -7.97 14.33
C PRO A 224 3.57 -7.11 14.26
N SER A 225 4.05 -6.61 15.39
CA SER A 225 5.14 -5.62 15.44
C SER A 225 6.48 -6.10 14.88
N GLN A 226 6.66 -7.42 14.76
CA GLN A 226 7.84 -8.02 14.13
C GLN A 226 7.80 -8.04 12.60
N ILE A 227 6.67 -7.72 11.98
CA ILE A 227 6.50 -7.71 10.53
C ILE A 227 7.07 -6.39 9.98
N PRO A 228 8.17 -6.41 9.22
CA PRO A 228 8.68 -5.21 8.59
C PRO A 228 7.70 -4.72 7.52
N VAL A 229 7.46 -3.41 7.51
CA VAL A 229 6.64 -2.75 6.50
C VAL A 229 7.47 -1.63 5.88
N ALA A 230 7.83 -1.77 4.61
CA ALA A 230 8.50 -0.71 3.86
C ALA A 230 7.43 0.16 3.19
N HIS A 231 7.08 1.32 3.77
CA HIS A 231 5.95 2.10 3.27
C HIS A 231 6.12 3.62 3.33
N LYS A 232 5.29 4.29 2.53
CA LYS A 232 5.15 5.75 2.52
C LYS A 232 3.68 6.13 2.62
N THR A 233 3.40 7.02 3.55
CA THR A 233 2.08 7.63 3.75
C THR A 233 1.94 8.98 3.05
N ALA A 234 0.71 9.38 2.77
CA ALA A 234 0.35 10.77 2.47
C ALA A 234 -0.98 11.13 3.13
N ASP A 235 -1.02 12.34 3.71
CA ASP A 235 -2.17 12.88 4.42
C ASP A 235 -2.36 14.32 3.96
N ILE A 236 -3.43 14.59 3.22
CA ILE A 236 -3.73 15.93 2.69
C ILE A 236 -5.24 16.10 2.48
N GLY A 237 -5.87 16.98 3.27
CA GLY A 237 -7.29 17.29 3.12
C GLY A 237 -8.19 16.05 3.19
N LEU A 238 -8.82 15.71 2.05
CA LEU A 238 -9.70 14.54 1.91
C LEU A 238 -8.95 13.23 1.67
N PHE A 239 -7.63 13.29 1.43
CA PHE A 239 -6.84 12.17 0.96
C PHE A 239 -6.05 11.52 2.11
N LYS A 240 -6.19 10.20 2.23
CA LYS A 240 -5.35 9.34 3.07
C LYS A 240 -4.78 8.24 2.19
N HIS A 241 -3.47 8.20 2.06
CA HIS A 241 -2.79 7.18 1.27
C HIS A 241 -1.76 6.46 2.12
N ASP A 242 -1.61 5.17 1.85
CA ASP A 242 -0.49 4.40 2.35
C ASP A 242 -0.14 3.30 1.33
N ALA A 243 1.15 3.19 1.04
CA ALA A 243 1.66 2.34 -0.01
C ALA A 243 2.98 1.72 0.42
N GLY A 244 3.08 0.40 0.34
CA GLY A 244 4.28 -0.29 0.79
C GLY A 244 4.36 -1.76 0.47
N ILE A 245 5.45 -2.36 0.95
CA ILE A 245 5.75 -3.78 0.87
C ILE A 245 5.74 -4.35 2.29
N ILE A 246 4.97 -5.42 2.48
CA ILE A 246 4.88 -6.16 3.74
C ILE A 246 5.75 -7.40 3.62
N TYR A 247 6.72 -7.52 4.54
CA TYR A 247 7.67 -8.64 4.57
C TYR A 247 7.10 -9.75 5.47
N SER A 248 6.43 -10.71 4.84
CA SER A 248 5.62 -11.72 5.53
C SER A 248 6.35 -13.07 5.56
N PRO A 249 6.24 -13.87 6.64
CA PRO A 249 6.91 -15.17 6.75
C PRO A 249 6.60 -16.19 5.64
N ILE A 250 5.52 -15.94 4.90
CA ILE A 250 4.95 -16.85 3.90
C ILE A 250 5.05 -16.31 2.47
N GLY A 251 5.68 -15.15 2.29
CA GLY A 251 5.82 -14.49 1.00
C GLY A 251 5.48 -13.00 1.07
N ASP A 252 6.45 -12.19 0.67
CA ASP A 252 6.32 -10.74 0.63
C ASP A 252 5.28 -10.31 -0.41
N TYR A 253 4.62 -9.20 -0.12
CA TYR A 253 3.62 -8.64 -1.03
C TYR A 253 3.59 -7.12 -0.93
N LEU A 254 3.25 -6.46 -2.04
CA LEU A 254 2.92 -5.04 -2.01
C LEU A 254 1.42 -4.84 -1.76
N ILE A 255 1.11 -3.72 -1.12
CA ILE A 255 -0.24 -3.19 -0.98
C ILE A 255 -0.17 -1.66 -1.14
N VAL A 256 -0.99 -1.14 -2.03
CA VAL A 256 -1.16 0.28 -2.30
C VAL A 256 -2.63 0.60 -2.08
N VAL A 257 -2.90 1.57 -1.21
CA VAL A 257 -4.26 2.05 -0.97
C VAL A 257 -4.24 3.58 -1.07
N LEU A 258 -4.87 4.09 -2.11
CA LEU A 258 -5.14 5.51 -2.28
C LEU A 258 -6.60 5.78 -1.92
N SER A 259 -6.89 6.84 -1.18
CA SER A 259 -8.27 7.18 -0.82
C SER A 259 -8.56 8.67 -0.92
N GLU A 260 -9.83 8.99 -1.17
CA GLU A 260 -10.41 10.33 -1.10
C GLU A 260 -11.77 10.20 -0.40
N SER A 261 -11.93 10.85 0.76
CA SER A 261 -13.08 10.69 1.63
C SER A 261 -13.42 12.00 2.34
N ASP A 262 -14.70 12.29 2.50
CA ASP A 262 -15.23 13.37 3.36
C ASP A 262 -15.07 13.07 4.86
N TYR A 263 -14.68 11.84 5.20
CA TYR A 263 -14.27 11.41 6.53
C TYR A 263 -12.88 10.75 6.52
N PRO A 264 -11.80 11.55 6.47
CA PRO A 264 -10.43 11.04 6.37
C PRO A 264 -10.00 10.07 7.48
N PRO A 265 -10.34 10.28 8.78
CA PRO A 265 -10.00 9.32 9.82
C PRO A 265 -10.58 7.92 9.57
N GLY A 266 -11.80 7.84 9.00
CA GLY A 266 -12.41 6.57 8.61
C GLY A 266 -11.72 5.89 7.43
N ALA A 267 -11.21 6.67 6.48
CA ALA A 267 -10.42 6.14 5.36
C ALA A 267 -9.07 5.58 5.85
N GLN A 268 -8.39 6.28 6.75
CA GLN A 268 -7.16 5.81 7.39
C GLN A 268 -7.37 4.51 8.16
N GLU A 269 -8.44 4.43 8.96
CA GLU A 269 -8.82 3.20 9.65
C GLU A 269 -9.12 2.07 8.67
N ARG A 270 -9.78 2.37 7.54
CA ARG A 270 -10.07 1.39 6.50
C ARG A 270 -8.80 0.82 5.86
N ILE A 271 -7.79 1.65 5.62
CA ILE A 271 -6.48 1.22 5.12
C ILE A 271 -5.84 0.20 6.08
N ALA A 272 -5.86 0.49 7.39
CA ALA A 272 -5.32 -0.40 8.41
C ALA A 272 -6.05 -1.75 8.47
N LEU A 273 -7.39 -1.73 8.46
CA LEU A 273 -8.21 -2.94 8.49
C LEU A 273 -8.06 -3.78 7.23
N LEU A 274 -7.97 -3.14 6.05
CA LEU A 274 -7.68 -3.83 4.80
C LEU A 274 -6.31 -4.51 4.84
N SER A 275 -5.28 -3.80 5.30
CA SER A 275 -3.92 -4.35 5.45
C SER A 275 -3.90 -5.60 6.35
N GLN A 276 -4.59 -5.54 7.50
CA GLN A 276 -4.74 -6.67 8.40
C GLN A 276 -5.43 -7.85 7.73
N ALA A 277 -6.56 -7.62 7.06
CA ALA A 277 -7.32 -8.68 6.40
C ALA A 277 -6.51 -9.38 5.30
N VAL A 278 -5.73 -8.62 4.53
CA VAL A 278 -4.84 -9.17 3.49
C VAL A 278 -3.69 -9.98 4.10
N PHE A 279 -3.09 -9.47 5.19
CA PHE A 279 -2.05 -10.19 5.92
C PHE A 279 -2.57 -11.53 6.45
N ASP A 280 -3.71 -11.51 7.13
CA ASP A 280 -4.35 -12.70 7.71
C ASP A 280 -4.74 -13.70 6.62
N TYR A 281 -5.27 -13.21 5.49
CA TYR A 281 -5.62 -14.03 4.34
C TYR A 281 -4.43 -14.85 3.86
N PHE A 282 -3.33 -14.18 3.50
CA PHE A 282 -2.15 -14.89 3.02
C PHE A 282 -1.64 -15.87 4.09
N ASN A 283 -1.55 -15.44 5.36
CA ASN A 283 -1.00 -16.26 6.45
C ASN A 283 -1.91 -17.45 6.86
N SER A 284 -3.21 -17.38 6.58
CA SER A 284 -4.16 -18.47 6.83
C SER A 284 -4.00 -19.64 5.85
N LEU A 285 -3.57 -19.36 4.61
CA LEU A 285 -3.39 -20.38 3.56
C LEU A 285 -2.33 -21.42 3.98
N GLU A 286 -1.29 -21.01 4.70
CA GLU A 286 -0.22 -21.88 5.19
C GLU A 286 -0.67 -22.85 6.29
N LYS A 287 -1.50 -22.41 7.24
CA LYS A 287 -2.03 -23.29 8.30
C LYS A 287 -2.83 -24.46 7.73
N SER A 288 -3.40 -24.28 6.53
CA SER A 288 -4.12 -25.34 5.82
C SER A 288 -3.20 -26.32 5.08
N LYS A 289 -1.97 -25.91 4.71
CA LYS A 289 -0.97 -26.78 4.04
C LYS A 289 -0.15 -27.63 5.02
N LYS A 290 0.03 -27.18 6.27
CA LYS A 290 0.75 -27.96 7.31
C LYS A 290 -0.11 -29.01 8.04
N LYS A 291 -1.41 -29.06 7.75
CA LYS A 291 -2.38 -29.97 8.38
C LYS A 291 -2.96 -31.04 7.43
N GLY A 292 -2.56 -31.04 6.16
CA GLY A 292 -2.94 -32.04 5.16
C GLY A 292 -1.72 -32.78 4.68
#